data_AF-A0A644XW82-F1
#
_entry.id   AF-A0A644XW82-F1
#
_cell.length_a   1.000
_cell.length_b   1.000
_cell.length_c   1.000
_cell.angle_alpha   90.00
_cell.angle_beta   90.00
_cell.angle_gamma   90.00
#
_symmetry.space_group_name_H-M   'P 1'
#
loop_
_entity.id
_entity.type
_entity.pdbx_description
1 polymer ?
#
loop_
_entity_poly.entity_id
_entity_poly.type
_entity_poly.pdbx_seq_one_letter_code
_entity_poly.pdbx_strand_id
1 'polypeptide(L)'
;MTFVYWENLKENQKNDILNSCNISKDVLEFYKGNFNIGDNSQTVTLLNGLSSISNKEKATPLYFYLFNQICIKADGSLSEILGNYCQKIVLSFPSYVVVYLGKNEGILKKYAQYLGYELYFKEEGTSMIEYSYSDFKKMLSEKAIRTKQYSDALTLFYHEIDQIMNEMD
;
A
#
# COMPACT_ATOMS: atom_id res chain seq x y z
N MET A 1 -11.85 -17.17 1.35
CA MET A 1 -12.20 -15.78 1.72
C MET A 1 -12.09 -14.94 0.46
N THR A 2 -13.08 -14.10 0.17
CA THR A 2 -13.05 -13.24 -1.02
C THR A 2 -12.92 -11.80 -0.55
N PHE A 3 -11.81 -11.15 -0.92
CA PHE A 3 -11.60 -9.74 -0.64
C PHE A 3 -12.37 -8.87 -1.64
N VAL A 4 -12.82 -7.71 -1.18
CA VAL A 4 -13.54 -6.73 -2.00
C VAL A 4 -12.67 -5.49 -2.16
N TYR A 5 -12.43 -5.09 -3.41
CA TYR A 5 -11.65 -3.92 -3.79
C TYR A 5 -12.56 -2.85 -4.39
N TRP A 6 -12.15 -1.58 -4.32
CA TRP A 6 -12.99 -0.43 -4.69
C TRP A 6 -13.54 -0.51 -6.12
N GLU A 7 -12.69 -0.92 -7.06
CA GLU A 7 -13.03 -1.09 -8.48
C GLU A 7 -14.11 -2.17 -8.72
N ASN A 8 -14.27 -3.11 -7.78
CA ASN A 8 -15.24 -4.21 -7.88
C ASN A 8 -16.58 -3.88 -7.19
N LEU A 9 -16.69 -2.73 -6.52
CA LEU A 9 -17.91 -2.31 -5.85
C LEU A 9 -18.90 -1.72 -6.85
N LYS A 10 -20.18 -2.01 -6.62
CA LYS A 10 -21.29 -1.32 -7.30
C LYS A 10 -21.42 0.11 -6.80
N GLU A 11 -21.98 1.00 -7.63
CA GLU A 11 -22.14 2.42 -7.29
C GLU A 11 -22.94 2.66 -6.00
N ASN A 12 -23.98 1.87 -5.72
CA ASN A 12 -24.71 1.98 -4.45
C ASN A 12 -23.83 1.64 -3.24
N GLN A 13 -22.89 0.69 -3.37
CA GLN A 13 -21.95 0.33 -2.30
C GLN A 13 -20.87 1.40 -2.13
N LYS A 14 -20.37 1.99 -3.24
CA LYS A 14 -19.44 3.13 -3.18
C LYS A 14 -20.09 4.33 -2.50
N ASN A 15 -21.33 4.67 -2.88
CA ASN A 15 -22.09 5.76 -2.25
C ASN A 15 -22.35 5.51 -0.76
N ASP A 16 -22.68 4.27 -0.39
CA ASP A 16 -22.83 3.89 1.01
C ASP A 16 -21.52 4.11 1.79
N ILE A 17 -20.36 3.71 1.27
CA ILE A 17 -19.06 4.02 1.92
C ILE A 17 -18.84 5.52 2.03
N LEU A 18 -19.05 6.28 0.94
CA LEU A 18 -18.82 7.73 0.91
C LEU A 18 -19.72 8.51 1.88
N ASN A 19 -20.93 8.01 2.15
CA ASN A 19 -21.91 8.71 2.99
C ASN A 19 -21.97 8.20 4.44
N SER A 20 -21.62 6.93 4.69
CA SER A 20 -21.75 6.30 6.02
C SER A 20 -20.45 6.26 6.82
N CYS A 21 -19.29 6.40 6.17
CA CYS A 21 -18.01 6.47 6.85
C CYS A 21 -17.63 7.92 7.16
N ASN A 22 -17.02 8.15 8.32
CA ASN A 22 -16.44 9.45 8.66
C ASN A 22 -15.11 9.65 7.91
N ILE A 23 -15.21 9.90 6.59
CA ILE A 23 -14.07 10.10 5.71
C ILE A 23 -13.60 11.54 5.84
N SER A 24 -12.28 11.74 5.99
CA SER A 24 -11.71 13.08 6.12
C SER A 24 -11.93 13.91 4.84
N LYS A 25 -11.96 15.24 5.00
CA LYS A 25 -12.13 16.17 3.89
C LYS A 25 -11.05 15.97 2.82
N ASP A 26 -9.80 15.79 3.21
CA ASP A 26 -8.68 15.62 2.27
C ASP A 26 -8.83 14.36 1.42
N VAL A 27 -9.30 13.25 2.01
CA VAL A 27 -9.57 12.01 1.26
C VAL A 27 -10.71 12.22 0.27
N LEU A 28 -11.78 12.92 0.65
CA LEU A 28 -12.88 13.24 -0.25
C LEU A 28 -12.47 14.17 -1.39
N GLU A 29 -11.65 15.19 -1.11
CA GLU A 29 -11.14 16.10 -2.15
C GLU A 29 -10.20 15.36 -3.11
N PHE A 30 -9.33 14.46 -2.61
CA PHE A 30 -8.50 13.63 -3.47
C PHE A 30 -9.34 12.66 -4.33
N TYR A 31 -10.35 12.03 -3.75
CA TYR A 31 -11.29 11.18 -4.50
C TYR A 31 -11.99 11.93 -5.64
N LYS A 32 -12.34 13.21 -5.43
CA LYS A 32 -12.96 14.07 -6.45
C LYS A 32 -11.96 14.64 -7.47
N GLY A 33 -10.66 14.44 -7.27
CA GLY A 33 -9.61 14.99 -8.13
C GLY A 33 -9.24 16.46 -7.83
N ASN A 34 -9.68 17.00 -6.69
CA ASN A 34 -9.46 18.39 -6.29
C ASN A 34 -8.23 18.57 -5.37
N PHE A 35 -7.48 17.51 -5.11
CA PHE A 35 -6.30 17.53 -4.25
C PHE A 35 -5.04 17.26 -5.07
N ASN A 36 -4.09 18.20 -5.01
CA ASN A 36 -2.80 18.07 -5.67
C ASN A 36 -1.79 17.43 -4.72
N ILE A 37 -1.33 16.24 -5.06
CA ILE A 37 -0.26 15.55 -4.34
C ILE A 37 1.09 16.21 -4.65
N GLY A 38 1.99 16.21 -3.67
CA GLY A 38 3.35 16.71 -3.81
C GLY A 38 4.10 16.59 -2.50
N ASP A 39 5.27 17.22 -2.43
CA ASP A 39 6.11 17.24 -1.23
C ASP A 39 5.64 18.30 -0.23
N ASN A 40 4.52 18.02 0.44
CA ASN A 40 3.93 18.93 1.41
C ASN A 40 3.23 18.20 2.56
N SER A 41 3.01 18.92 3.66
CA SER A 41 2.39 18.40 4.88
C SER A 41 0.95 17.88 4.67
N GLN A 42 0.24 18.43 3.69
CA GLN A 42 -1.11 17.96 3.33
C GLN A 42 -1.06 16.56 2.72
N THR A 43 -0.10 16.30 1.83
CA THR A 43 0.11 14.98 1.23
C THR A 43 0.53 13.96 2.27
N VAL A 44 1.40 14.33 3.21
CA VAL A 44 1.76 13.49 4.36
C VAL A 44 0.53 13.16 5.22
N THR A 45 -0.33 14.14 5.47
CA THR A 45 -1.58 13.95 6.24
C THR A 45 -2.54 13.00 5.51
N LEU A 46 -2.68 13.17 4.20
CA LEU A 46 -3.46 12.28 3.35
C LEU A 46 -2.92 10.84 3.40
N LEU A 47 -1.61 10.65 3.22
CA LEU A 47 -0.95 9.35 3.29
C LEU A 47 -1.11 8.67 4.66
N ASN A 48 -1.03 9.44 5.75
CA ASN A 48 -1.28 8.94 7.11
C ASN A 48 -2.71 8.39 7.26
N GLY A 49 -3.71 9.09 6.70
CA GLY A 49 -5.10 8.63 6.68
C GLY A 49 -5.29 7.38 5.82
N LEU A 50 -4.80 7.42 4.57
CA LEU A 50 -4.95 6.32 3.61
C LEU A 50 -4.21 5.04 4.02
N SER A 51 -3.13 5.17 4.80
CA SER A 51 -2.35 4.03 5.29
C SER A 51 -2.92 3.31 6.51
N SER A 52 -4.07 3.78 7.03
CA SER A 52 -4.72 3.22 8.21
C SER A 52 -5.79 2.17 7.87
N ILE A 53 -5.51 1.30 6.89
CA ILE A 53 -6.48 0.27 6.46
C ILE A 53 -6.60 -0.88 7.46
N SER A 54 -7.76 -1.52 7.54
CA SER A 54 -7.94 -2.74 8.34
C SER A 54 -9.11 -3.61 7.87
N ASN A 55 -9.19 -4.85 8.38
CA ASN A 55 -10.32 -5.74 8.10
C ASN A 55 -11.64 -5.34 8.78
N LYS A 56 -11.61 -4.34 9.69
CA LYS A 56 -12.78 -3.85 10.42
C LYS A 56 -13.34 -2.56 9.82
N GLU A 57 -12.56 -1.87 9.01
CA GLU A 57 -12.94 -0.59 8.45
C GLU A 57 -13.66 -0.73 7.11
N LYS A 58 -14.90 -0.24 7.08
CA LYS A 58 -15.73 -0.21 5.86
C LYS A 58 -15.13 0.64 4.74
N ALA A 59 -14.33 1.64 5.10
CA ALA A 59 -13.63 2.52 4.15
C ALA A 59 -12.34 1.91 3.56
N THR A 60 -11.88 0.75 4.05
CA THR A 60 -10.63 0.10 3.58
C THR A 60 -10.51 -0.01 2.06
N PRO A 61 -11.54 -0.44 1.30
CA PRO A 61 -11.43 -0.51 -0.16
C PRO A 61 -11.13 0.85 -0.80
N LEU A 62 -11.78 1.93 -0.33
CA LEU A 62 -11.56 3.29 -0.83
C LEU A 62 -10.14 3.76 -0.51
N TYR A 63 -9.70 3.61 0.74
CA TYR A 63 -8.41 4.10 1.19
C TYR A 63 -7.26 3.40 0.46
N PHE A 64 -7.36 2.07 0.34
CA PHE A 64 -6.39 1.29 -0.41
C PHE A 64 -6.36 1.68 -1.90
N TYR A 65 -7.52 1.87 -2.52
CA TYR A 65 -7.60 2.31 -3.91
C TYR A 65 -6.93 3.67 -4.12
N LEU A 66 -7.27 4.66 -3.28
CA LEU A 66 -6.69 6.00 -3.38
C LEU A 66 -5.19 6.00 -3.13
N PHE A 67 -4.70 5.20 -2.17
CA PHE A 67 -3.28 5.04 -1.96
C PHE A 67 -2.58 4.48 -3.21
N ASN A 68 -3.14 3.45 -3.84
CA ASN A 68 -2.59 2.88 -5.08
C ASN A 68 -2.57 3.93 -6.21
N GLN A 69 -3.57 4.81 -6.30
CA GLN A 69 -3.54 5.92 -7.26
C GLN A 69 -2.39 6.89 -7.00
N ILE A 70 -2.04 7.14 -5.74
CA ILE A 70 -0.85 7.94 -5.38
C ILE A 70 0.42 7.20 -5.81
N CYS A 71 0.54 5.90 -5.49
CA CYS A 71 1.71 5.10 -5.90
C CYS A 71 1.94 5.08 -7.42
N ILE A 72 0.87 5.09 -8.22
CA ILE A 72 0.97 5.15 -9.69
C ILE A 72 1.49 6.52 -10.15
N LYS A 73 0.97 7.60 -9.56
CA LYS A 73 1.21 8.98 -10.01
C LYS A 73 2.48 9.60 -9.43
N ALA A 74 3.00 9.06 -8.34
CA ALA A 74 4.15 9.61 -7.66
C ALA A 74 5.43 9.52 -8.51
N ASP A 75 6.17 10.62 -8.48
CA ASP A 75 7.51 10.78 -9.03
C ASP A 75 8.37 11.60 -8.05
N GLY A 76 9.67 11.73 -8.36
CA GLY A 76 10.61 12.57 -7.62
C GLY A 76 10.59 12.32 -6.10
N SER A 77 10.51 13.40 -5.31
CA SER A 77 10.56 13.33 -3.85
C SER A 77 9.34 12.66 -3.21
N LEU A 78 8.19 12.60 -3.88
CA LEU A 78 7.05 11.87 -3.35
C LEU A 78 7.31 10.35 -3.34
N SER A 79 8.05 9.83 -4.32
CA SER A 79 8.44 8.41 -4.37
C SER A 79 9.33 8.00 -3.20
N GLU A 80 10.17 8.91 -2.69
CA GLU A 80 11.10 8.65 -1.58
C GLU A 80 10.36 8.34 -0.27
N ILE A 81 9.25 9.03 0.00
CA ILE A 81 8.50 8.78 1.25
C ILE A 81 7.54 7.59 1.14
N LEU A 82 7.24 7.11 -0.06
CA LEU A 82 6.20 6.09 -0.27
C LEU A 82 6.59 4.69 0.22
N GLY A 83 7.88 4.35 0.31
CA GLY A 83 8.30 3.04 0.81
C GLY A 83 7.83 2.78 2.24
N ASN A 84 7.92 3.81 3.10
CA ASN A 84 7.41 3.78 4.47
C ASN A 84 5.90 3.48 4.52
N TYR A 85 5.12 4.17 3.68
CA TYR A 85 3.68 3.97 3.62
C TYR A 85 3.27 2.64 2.99
N CYS A 86 4.04 2.16 2.01
CA CYS A 86 3.86 0.83 1.44
C CYS A 86 4.04 -0.23 2.53
N GLN A 87 5.11 -0.16 3.33
CA GLN A 87 5.35 -1.12 4.42
C GLN A 87 4.19 -1.09 5.42
N LYS A 88 3.76 0.11 5.83
CA LYS A 88 2.64 0.29 6.75
C LYS A 88 1.34 -0.32 6.23
N ILE A 89 0.99 -0.12 4.96
CA ILE A 89 -0.24 -0.66 4.36
C ILE A 89 -0.18 -2.18 4.26
N VAL A 90 0.93 -2.73 3.76
CA VAL A 90 1.08 -4.18 3.63
C VAL A 90 0.96 -4.83 5.02
N LEU A 91 1.62 -4.28 6.04
CA LEU A 91 1.60 -4.84 7.40
C LEU A 91 0.26 -4.64 8.14
N SER A 92 -0.54 -3.65 7.75
CA SER A 92 -1.86 -3.37 8.35
C SER A 92 -2.91 -4.42 7.95
N PHE A 93 -2.88 -4.89 6.70
CA PHE A 93 -3.79 -5.95 6.25
C PHE A 93 -3.14 -6.89 5.21
N PRO A 94 -2.17 -7.74 5.62
CA PRO A 94 -1.29 -8.49 4.71
C PRO A 94 -2.00 -9.29 3.64
N SER A 95 -2.96 -10.13 4.03
CA SER A 95 -3.66 -10.99 3.08
C SER A 95 -4.47 -10.21 2.06
N TYR A 96 -5.06 -9.07 2.44
CA TYR A 96 -5.83 -8.22 1.54
C TYR A 96 -4.93 -7.58 0.48
N VAL A 97 -3.81 -7.01 0.92
CA VAL A 97 -2.87 -6.27 0.08
C VAL A 97 -2.08 -7.21 -0.82
N VAL A 98 -1.43 -8.23 -0.28
CA VAL A 98 -0.57 -9.14 -1.08
C VAL A 98 -1.38 -9.88 -2.14
N VAL A 99 -2.59 -10.35 -1.82
CA VAL A 99 -3.47 -10.99 -2.82
C VAL A 99 -3.88 -10.02 -3.92
N TYR A 100 -4.01 -8.73 -3.62
CA TYR A 100 -4.26 -7.71 -4.63
C TYR A 100 -3.06 -7.53 -5.55
N LEU A 101 -1.87 -7.37 -4.96
CA LEU A 101 -0.63 -7.17 -5.71
C LEU A 101 -0.36 -8.33 -6.66
N GLY A 102 -0.56 -9.57 -6.23
CA GLY A 102 -0.40 -10.76 -7.08
C GLY A 102 -1.35 -10.83 -8.28
N LYS A 103 -2.35 -9.96 -8.37
CA LYS A 103 -3.26 -9.84 -9.54
C LYS A 103 -3.05 -8.56 -10.35
N ASN A 104 -2.25 -7.62 -9.84
CA ASN A 104 -2.09 -6.28 -10.40
C ASN A 104 -0.59 -5.97 -10.55
N GLU A 105 0.02 -6.54 -11.59
CA GLU A 105 1.47 -6.49 -11.83
C GLU A 105 2.06 -5.07 -11.81
N GLY A 106 1.37 -4.09 -12.40
CA GLY A 106 1.83 -2.70 -12.40
C GLY A 106 1.93 -2.09 -11.01
N ILE A 107 0.95 -2.38 -10.13
CA ILE A 107 0.97 -1.92 -8.74
C ILE A 107 2.00 -2.70 -7.93
N LEU A 108 2.09 -4.01 -8.16
CA LEU A 108 3.11 -4.87 -7.55
C LEU A 108 4.51 -4.30 -7.77
N LYS A 109 4.86 -3.97 -9.02
CA LYS A 109 6.16 -3.38 -9.37
C LYS A 109 6.40 -2.04 -8.69
N LYS A 110 5.37 -1.19 -8.56
CA LYS A 110 5.47 0.08 -7.81
C LYS A 110 5.75 -0.16 -6.32
N TYR A 111 5.03 -1.07 -5.69
CA TYR A 111 5.28 -1.44 -4.29
C TYR A 111 6.67 -2.03 -4.10
N ALA A 112 7.09 -2.93 -4.99
CA ALA A 112 8.40 -3.54 -4.95
C ALA A 112 9.52 -2.51 -5.12
N GLN A 113 9.37 -1.54 -6.03
CA GLN A 113 10.31 -0.45 -6.20
C GLN A 113 10.43 0.41 -4.93
N TYR A 114 9.31 0.91 -4.40
CA TYR A 114 9.33 1.78 -3.22
C TYR A 114 9.84 1.06 -1.96
N LEU A 115 9.45 -0.21 -1.77
CA LEU A 115 9.94 -1.00 -0.65
C LEU A 115 11.38 -1.44 -0.83
N GLY A 116 11.76 -1.91 -2.02
CA GLY A 116 13.11 -2.41 -2.29
C GLY A 116 14.16 -1.35 -2.03
N TYR A 117 13.94 -0.11 -2.48
CA TYR A 117 14.83 1.01 -2.18
C TYR A 117 14.98 1.26 -0.67
N GLU A 118 13.86 1.42 0.04
CA GLU A 118 13.91 1.70 1.48
C GLU A 118 14.49 0.52 2.28
N LEU A 119 14.19 -0.71 1.90
CA LEU A 119 14.70 -1.91 2.55
C LEU A 119 16.20 -2.09 2.31
N TYR A 120 16.69 -1.86 1.09
CA TYR A 120 18.12 -1.82 0.79
C TYR A 120 18.84 -0.80 1.68
N PHE A 121 18.37 0.45 1.66
CA PHE A 121 18.96 1.52 2.47
C PHE A 121 18.80 1.28 3.97
N LYS A 122 17.82 0.48 4.41
CA LYS A 122 17.66 0.09 5.81
C LYS A 122 18.77 -0.85 6.25
N GLU A 123 19.13 -1.82 5.41
CA GLU A 123 20.24 -2.74 5.69
C GLU A 123 21.59 -1.99 5.67
N GLU A 124 21.74 -0.98 4.79
CA GLU A 124 22.89 -0.07 4.76
C GLU A 124 22.88 0.99 5.89
N GLY A 125 21.83 1.05 6.71
CA GLY A 125 21.72 1.94 7.87
C GLY A 125 21.40 3.41 7.57
N THR A 126 20.87 3.71 6.37
CA THR A 126 20.53 5.08 5.93
C THR A 126 19.03 5.36 5.81
N SER A 127 18.19 4.32 5.70
CA SER A 127 16.72 4.47 5.73
C SER A 127 16.15 4.43 7.14
N MET A 128 15.08 5.20 7.33
CA MET A 128 14.29 5.29 8.57
C MET A 128 13.06 4.39 8.58
N ILE A 129 12.89 3.52 7.57
CA ILE A 129 11.77 2.57 7.53
C ILE A 129 11.76 1.68 8.77
N GLU A 130 10.57 1.34 9.26
CA GLU A 130 10.41 0.77 10.61
C GLU A 130 11.05 -0.62 10.72
N TYR A 131 10.75 -1.50 9.76
CA TYR A 131 11.20 -2.89 9.78
C TYR A 131 12.27 -3.16 8.70
N SER A 132 13.29 -3.94 9.09
CA SER A 132 14.26 -4.55 8.16
C SER A 132 13.56 -5.48 7.17
N TYR A 133 14.26 -5.90 6.12
CA TYR A 133 13.64 -6.82 5.17
C TYR A 133 13.33 -8.17 5.80
N SER A 134 14.23 -8.66 6.65
CA SER A 134 14.04 -9.92 7.39
C SER A 134 12.82 -9.86 8.32
N ASP A 135 12.64 -8.76 9.06
CA ASP A 135 11.51 -8.55 9.96
C ASP A 135 10.20 -8.40 9.18
N PHE A 136 10.22 -7.65 8.08
CA PHE A 136 9.07 -7.49 7.20
C PHE A 136 8.58 -8.86 6.69
N LYS A 137 9.47 -9.71 6.19
CA LYS A 137 9.11 -11.07 5.75
C LYS A 137 8.53 -11.92 6.87
N LYS A 138 9.13 -11.84 8.06
CA LYS A 138 8.65 -12.55 9.25
C LYS A 138 7.22 -12.12 9.60
N MET A 139 6.94 -10.83 9.67
CA MET A 139 5.62 -10.31 10.00
C MET A 139 4.55 -10.74 9.00
N LEU A 140 4.86 -10.75 7.70
CA LEU A 140 3.93 -11.22 6.66
C LEU A 140 3.66 -12.73 6.73
N SER A 141 4.60 -13.51 7.24
CA SER A 141 4.42 -14.95 7.45
C SER A 141 3.56 -15.29 8.69
N GLU A 142 3.53 -14.39 9.67
CA GLU A 142 2.84 -14.54 10.95
C GLU A 142 1.41 -13.97 10.94
N LYS A 143 1.21 -12.79 10.33
CA LYS A 143 -0.06 -12.05 10.38
C LYS A 143 -1.10 -12.48 9.34
N ALA A 144 -0.73 -13.31 8.38
CA ALA A 144 -1.56 -13.60 7.23
C ALA A 144 -2.42 -14.86 7.35
N ILE A 145 -3.59 -14.82 6.72
CA ILE A 145 -4.41 -16.01 6.49
C ILE A 145 -3.73 -16.84 5.39
N ARG A 146 -3.18 -17.99 5.78
CA ARG A 146 -2.47 -18.89 4.86
C ARG A 146 -3.45 -19.53 3.89
N THR A 147 -3.47 -19.00 2.67
CA THR A 147 -4.17 -19.60 1.52
C THR A 147 -3.15 -19.81 0.41
N LYS A 148 -3.39 -20.77 -0.48
CA LYS A 148 -2.51 -20.98 -1.65
C LYS A 148 -2.34 -19.69 -2.45
N GLN A 149 -3.43 -18.99 -2.70
CA GLN A 149 -3.41 -17.70 -3.40
C GLN A 149 -2.52 -16.65 -2.72
N TYR A 150 -2.58 -16.55 -1.39
CA TYR A 150 -1.70 -15.63 -0.65
C TYR A 150 -0.24 -16.06 -0.77
N SER A 151 0.06 -17.36 -0.62
CA SER A 151 1.43 -17.87 -0.75
C SER A 151 2.01 -17.60 -2.12
N ASP A 152 1.27 -17.89 -3.19
CA ASP A 152 1.71 -17.67 -4.57
C ASP A 152 1.97 -16.17 -4.82
N ALA A 153 1.06 -15.30 -4.36
CA ALA A 153 1.22 -13.85 -4.47
C ALA A 153 2.37 -13.30 -3.62
N LEU A 154 2.60 -13.86 -2.43
CA LEU A 154 3.69 -13.48 -1.54
C LEU A 154 5.05 -13.84 -2.13
N THR A 155 5.17 -15.01 -2.76
CA THR A 155 6.39 -15.41 -3.47
C THR A 155 6.72 -14.44 -4.60
N LEU A 156 5.72 -14.07 -5.42
CA LEU A 156 5.92 -13.05 -6.46
C LEU A 156 6.33 -11.69 -5.86
N PHE A 157 5.70 -11.30 -4.76
CA PHE A 157 6.00 -10.03 -4.11
C PHE A 157 7.42 -9.95 -3.56
N TYR A 158 7.90 -11.01 -2.91
CA TYR A 158 9.30 -11.08 -2.49
C TYR A 158 10.27 -11.10 -3.66
N HIS A 159 9.95 -11.84 -4.72
CA HIS A 159 10.80 -11.88 -5.90
C HIS A 159 11.04 -10.50 -6.50
N GLU A 160 9.98 -9.69 -6.66
CA GLU A 160 10.10 -8.34 -7.21
C GLU A 160 10.88 -7.40 -6.27
N ILE A 161 10.69 -7.52 -4.94
CA ILE A 161 11.50 -6.75 -3.97
C ILE A 161 12.97 -7.15 -4.05
N ASP A 162 13.25 -8.45 -4.09
CA ASP A 162 14.62 -8.99 -4.19
C ASP A 162 15.31 -8.48 -5.45
N GLN A 163 14.60 -8.43 -6.58
CA GLN A 163 15.15 -7.88 -7.83
C GLN A 163 15.58 -6.42 -7.68
N ILE A 164 14.72 -5.57 -7.10
CA ILE A 164 15.04 -4.16 -6.88
C ILE A 164 16.23 -3.99 -5.95
N MET A 165 16.29 -4.75 -4.84
CA MET A 165 17.41 -4.66 -3.90
C MET A 165 18.73 -5.10 -4.55
N ASN A 166 18.74 -6.19 -5.31
CA ASN A 166 19.94 -6.69 -5.98
C ASN A 166 20.44 -5.76 -7.11
N GLU A 167 19.57 -4.94 -7.70
CA GLU A 167 19.97 -3.92 -8.69
C GLU A 167 20.73 -2.74 -8.06
N MET A 168 20.73 -2.62 -6.73
CA MET A 168 21.38 -1.56 -5.97
C MET A 168 22.72 -1.96 -5.36
N ASP A 169 23.00 -3.28 -5.24
CA ASP A 169 24.29 -3.84 -4.82
C ASP A 169 25.40 -3.61 -5.87
#